data_AF-A0A5N3P4X4-F1
#
_entry.id   AF-A0A5N3P4X4-F1
#
_cell.length_a   1.000
_cell.length_b   1.000
_cell.length_c   1.000
_cell.angle_alpha   90.00
_cell.angle_beta   90.00
_cell.angle_gamma   90.00
#
_symmetry.space_group_name_H-M   'P 1'
#
loop_
_entity.id
_entity.type
_entity.pdbx_description
1 polymer ?
#
loop_
_entity_poly.entity_id
_entity_poly.type
_entity_poly.pdbx_seq_one_letter_code
_entity_poly.pdbx_strand_id
1 'polypeptide(L)' 'EKAAFWVFHGTEDAVIPLSDSVVLYERLKGLKRNVRLSVLEDADHTAVEAAALNDAKMWEWLLNQRLDSAAK' A
#
# COMPACT_ATOMS: atom_id res chain seq x y z
N GLU A 1 3.64 -17.82 3.57
CA GLU A 1 3.04 -16.47 3.58
C GLU A 1 2.76 -15.99 2.16
N LYS A 2 1.52 -15.62 1.84
CA LYS A 2 1.04 -15.22 0.49
C LYS A 2 0.29 -13.87 0.50
N ALA A 3 0.42 -13.10 1.58
CA ALA A 3 -0.29 -11.83 1.71
C ALA A 3 0.17 -10.82 0.63
N ALA A 4 -0.80 -10.10 0.07
CA ALA A 4 -0.58 -8.98 -0.81
C ALA A 4 -0.62 -7.67 0.00
N PHE A 5 0.16 -6.68 -0.42
CA PHE A 5 0.31 -5.40 0.28
C PHE A 5 0.05 -4.24 -0.68
N TRP A 6 -0.71 -3.25 -0.24
CA TRP A 6 -0.80 -1.95 -0.91
C TRP A 6 -0.54 -0.87 0.13
N VAL A 7 0.61 -0.23 0.02
CA VAL A 7 1.08 0.84 0.91
C VAL A 7 0.64 2.19 0.34
N PHE A 8 0.19 3.09 1.22
CA PHE A 8 -0.20 4.46 0.88
C PHE A 8 0.56 5.41 1.79
N HIS A 9 1.09 6.50 1.24
CA HIS A 9 1.81 7.52 2.04
C HIS A 9 1.65 8.90 1.37
N GLY A 10 1.49 9.95 2.16
CA GLY A 10 1.37 11.33 1.65
C GLY A 10 2.71 12.04 1.48
N THR A 11 2.88 12.92 0.49
CA THR A 11 4.14 13.66 0.31
C THR A 11 4.41 14.67 1.42
N GLU A 12 3.36 15.18 2.08
CA GLU A 12 3.42 16.23 3.09
C GLU A 12 3.28 15.68 4.53
N ASP A 13 3.48 14.37 4.72
CA ASP A 13 3.48 13.78 6.06
C ASP A 13 4.72 14.22 6.85
N ALA A 14 4.53 15.21 7.71
CA ALA A 14 5.55 15.74 8.62
C ALA A 14 5.69 14.93 9.93
N VAL A 15 4.86 13.89 10.15
CA VAL A 15 4.86 13.05 11.36
C VAL A 15 5.64 11.76 11.10
N ILE A 16 5.39 11.09 9.97
CA ILE A 16 6.05 9.86 9.55
C ILE A 16 6.73 10.08 8.20
N PRO A 17 8.07 9.94 8.12
CA PRO A 17 8.80 10.11 6.87
C PRO A 17 8.34 9.13 5.78
N LEU A 18 8.15 9.63 4.55
CA LEU A 18 7.86 8.83 3.37
C LEU A 18 8.88 7.70 3.14
N SER A 19 10.13 7.90 3.55
CA SER A 19 11.21 6.91 3.45
C SER A 19 10.86 5.58 4.12
N ASP A 20 10.07 5.59 5.20
CA ASP A 20 9.75 4.38 5.96
C ASP A 20 8.84 3.46 5.13
N SER A 21 7.83 4.02 4.48
CA SER A 21 6.97 3.32 3.52
C SER A 21 7.73 2.85 2.29
N VAL A 22 8.67 3.65 1.78
CA VAL A 22 9.54 3.27 0.65
C VAL A 22 10.45 2.08 1.01
N VAL A 23 11.06 2.11 2.20
CA VAL A 23 11.89 0.99 2.68
C VAL A 23 11.06 -0.28 2.82
N LEU A 24 9.86 -0.22 3.41
CA LEU A 24 8.96 -1.36 3.51
C LEU A 24 8.62 -1.93 2.12
N TYR A 25 8.23 -1.06 1.18
CA TYR A 25 7.91 -1.44 -0.20
C TYR A 25 9.09 -2.17 -0.87
N GLU A 26 10.29 -1.60 -0.82
CA GLU A 26 11.48 -2.18 -1.47
C GLU A 26 11.88 -3.52 -0.85
N ARG A 27 11.74 -3.69 0.48
CA ARG A 27 11.98 -4.98 1.15
C ARG A 27 10.96 -6.04 0.72
N LEU A 28 9.67 -5.71 0.69
CA LEU A 28 8.61 -6.61 0.23
C LEU A 28 8.81 -6.99 -1.25
N LYS A 29 9.18 -6.02 -2.08
CA LYS A 29 9.49 -6.23 -3.50
C LYS A 29 10.70 -7.15 -3.68
N GLY A 30 11.77 -6.95 -2.91
CA GLY A 30 12.95 -7.82 -2.91
C GLY A 30 12.64 -9.27 -2.53
N LEU A 31 11.65 -9.48 -1.65
CA LEU A 31 11.12 -10.79 -1.28
C LEU A 31 10.13 -11.37 -2.30
N LYS A 32 9.96 -10.72 -3.46
CA LYS A 32 9.01 -11.10 -4.53
C LYS A 32 7.56 -11.21 -4.03
N ARG A 33 7.17 -10.34 -3.08
CA ARG A 33 5.76 -10.24 -2.64
C ARG A 33 4.93 -9.49 -3.67
N ASN A 34 3.62 -9.74 -3.68
CA ASN A 34 2.67 -8.88 -4.38
C ASN A 34 2.53 -7.58 -3.57
N VAL A 35 3.24 -6.53 -3.99
CA VAL A 35 3.31 -5.26 -3.28
C VAL A 35 3.08 -4.08 -4.24
N ARG A 36 2.32 -3.09 -3.77
CA ARG A 36 2.08 -1.79 -4.43
C ARG A 36 2.42 -0.67 -3.46
N LEU A 37 2.82 0.48 -3.99
CA LEU A 37 3.00 1.72 -3.25
C LEU A 37 2.32 2.84 -4.04
N SER A 38 1.44 3.58 -3.37
CA SER A 38 0.88 4.84 -3.86
C SER A 38 1.41 5.98 -2.99
N VAL A 39 2.10 6.93 -3.63
CA VAL A 39 2.49 8.19 -2.99
C VAL A 39 1.47 9.24 -3.40
N LEU A 40 0.80 9.83 -2.42
CA LEU A 40 -0.31 10.75 -2.60
C LEU A 40 0.21 12.18 -2.50
N GLU A 41 0.17 12.91 -3.61
CA GLU A 41 0.57 14.32 -3.67
C GLU A 41 -0.35 15.17 -2.78
N ASP A 42 0.23 16.17 -2.12
CA ASP A 42 -0.44 17.15 -1.26
C ASP A 42 -1.21 16.54 -0.06
N ALA A 43 -0.99 15.26 0.24
CA ALA A 43 -1.59 14.60 1.40
C ALA A 43 -0.64 14.66 2.60
N ASP A 44 -1.15 15.15 3.73
CA ASP A 44 -0.48 15.09 5.02
C ASP A 44 -0.79 13.79 5.79
N HIS A 45 -0.27 13.71 7.02
CA HIS A 45 -0.47 12.56 7.92
C HIS A 45 -1.94 12.19 8.14
N THR A 46 -2.84 13.18 8.14
CA THR A 46 -4.28 12.99 8.43
C THR A 46 -5.10 12.76 7.17
N ALA A 47 -4.63 13.26 6.02
CA ALA A 47 -5.33 13.17 4.74
C ALA A 47 -5.12 11.82 4.02
N VAL A 48 -4.03 11.11 4.31
CA VAL A 48 -3.67 9.84 3.65
C VAL A 48 -4.78 8.79 3.72
N GLU A 49 -5.44 8.65 4.87
CA GLU A 49 -6.50 7.66 5.08
C GLU A 49 -7.72 7.99 4.21
N ALA A 50 -8.20 9.23 4.28
CA ALA A 50 -9.36 9.66 3.48
C ALA A 50 -9.07 9.53 1.98
N ALA A 51 -7.87 9.89 1.53
CA ALA A 51 -7.49 9.77 0.12
C ALA A 51 -7.44 8.31 -0.35
N ALA A 52 -6.92 7.38 0.46
CA ALA A 52 -6.87 5.97 0.12
C ALA A 52 -8.26 5.30 0.15
N LEU A 53 -9.07 5.58 1.18
CA LEU A 53 -10.39 4.96 1.36
C LEU A 53 -11.45 5.47 0.38
N ASN A 54 -11.28 6.68 -0.17
CA ASN A 54 -12.17 7.25 -1.18
C ASN A 54 -11.84 6.78 -2.62
N ASP A 55 -10.76 6.03 -2.84
CA ASP A 55 -10.46 5.44 -4.16
C ASP A 55 -11.15 4.08 -4.33
N ALA A 56 -12.15 4.02 -5.20
CA ALA A 56 -12.84 2.77 -5.54
C ALA A 56 -11.88 1.67 -6.05
N LYS A 57 -10.77 2.03 -6.69
CA LYS A 57 -9.76 1.06 -7.17
C LYS A 57 -9.04 0.36 -6.03
N MET A 58 -8.90 1.02 -4.87
CA MET A 58 -8.34 0.41 -3.67
C MET A 58 -9.24 -0.75 -3.22
N TRP A 59 -10.54 -0.50 -3.11
CA TRP A 59 -11.53 -1.51 -2.74
C TRP A 59 -11.64 -2.63 -3.78
N GLU A 60 -11.69 -2.30 -5.07
CA GLU A 60 -11.70 -3.29 -6.14
C GLU A 60 -10.48 -4.21 -6.08
N TRP A 61 -9.29 -3.65 -5.84
CA TRP A 61 -8.09 -4.44 -5.68
C TRP A 61 -8.14 -5.33 -4.45
N LEU A 62 -8.53 -4.78 -3.30
CA LEU A 62 -8.59 -5.52 -2.04
C LEU A 62 -9.54 -6.72 -2.16
N LEU A 63 -10.73 -6.51 -2.71
CA LEU A 63 -11.76 -7.54 -2.88
C LEU A 63 -11.39 -8.61 -3.92
N ASN A 64 -10.48 -8.29 -4.86
CA ASN A 64 -9.95 -9.26 -5.81
C ASN A 64 -8.85 -10.16 -5.22
N GLN A 65 -8.32 -9.85 -4.03
CA GLN A 65 -7.29 -10.66 -3.40
C GLN A 65 -7.88 -11.98 -2.92
N ARG A 66 -7.13 -13.05 -3.16
CA ARG A 66 -7.45 -14.40 -2.76
C ARG A 66 -6.15 -15.08 -2.37
N LEU A 67 -6.18 -15.86 -1.29
CA LEU A 67 -5.11 -16.81 -1.08
C LEU A 67 -5.19 -17.78 -2.25
N ASP A 68 -4.09 -17.99 -2.97
CA ASP A 68 -4.01 -19.12 -3.88
C ASP A 68 -4.31 -20.37 -3.05
N SER A 69 -5.51 -20.91 -3.22
CA SER A 69 -5.86 -22.23 -2.74
C SER A 69 -4.75 -23.14 -3.24
N ALA A 70 -4.10 -23.83 -2.32
CA ALA A 70 -3.03 -24.75 -2.64
C ALA A 70 -3.45 -25.59 -3.84
N ALA A 71 -2.54 -25.68 -4.81
CA ALA A 71 -2.63 -26.63 -5.91
C ALA A 71 -3.23 -27.94 -5.38
N LYS A 72 -4.31 -28.37 -6.03
CA LYS A 72 -4.83 -29.72 -5.85
C LYS A 72 -3.78 -30.73 -6.29
#